data_AF-A0A9P8F711-F1
#
_entry.id   AF-A0A9P8F711-F1
#
_cell.length_a   1.000
_cell.length_b   1.000
_cell.length_c   1.000
_cell.angle_alpha   90.00
_cell.angle_beta   90.00
_cell.angle_gamma   90.00
#
_symmetry.space_group_name_H-M   'P 1'
#
loop_
_entity.id
_entity.type
_entity.pdbx_description
1 polymer ?
#
loop_
_entity_poly.entity_id
_entity_poly.type
_entity_poly.pdbx_seq_one_letter_code
_entity_poly.pdbx_strand_id
1 'polypeptide(L)'
;AAYFLVGKLLGPGVKGLPGRNKRAGLFGPPGNDAAEQLEFGYCFDVSIRAFFPVWVWLYVVQFLLMPVISRDYWVSLFFGNLLYLVAFGYYFVVTFLGYNALPFLHHTQLLLTPVVAFAIFWIISLFGLNLPKHFAPVLWAGADLRKSV
;
A
#
# COMPACT_ATOMS: atom_id res chain seq x y z
N ALA A 1 21.75 9.22 1.84
CA ALA A 1 22.38 10.10 2.86
C ALA A 1 21.66 10.02 4.23
N ALA A 2 20.33 10.15 4.31
CA ALA A 2 19.60 10.16 5.59
C ALA A 2 19.63 8.84 6.39
N TYR A 3 19.60 7.68 5.72
CA TYR A 3 19.61 6.36 6.38
C TYR A 3 20.88 6.06 7.17
N PHE A 4 22.02 6.64 6.78
CA PHE A 4 23.31 6.36 7.43
C PHE A 4 23.48 7.10 8.77
N LEU A 5 22.69 8.16 9.00
CA LEU A 5 22.80 9.02 10.18
C LEU A 5 21.95 8.50 11.36
N VAL A 6 20.84 7.80 11.06
CA VAL A 6 19.96 7.20 12.09
C VAL A 6 20.64 6.05 12.83
N GLY A 7 21.46 5.26 12.14
CA GLY A 7 22.21 4.16 12.75
C GLY A 7 23.27 4.59 13.76
N LYS A 8 23.74 5.85 13.71
CA LYS A 8 24.79 6.37 14.61
C LYS A 8 24.23 7.05 15.87
N LEU A 9 22.97 7.51 15.84
CA LEU A 9 22.32 8.17 16.97
C LEU A 9 21.64 7.18 17.93
N LEU A 10 21.20 6.02 17.44
CA LEU A 10 20.59 4.94 18.24
C LEU A 10 21.59 3.79 18.56
N GLY A 11 22.89 4.10 18.53
CA GLY A 11 23.99 3.36 19.14
C GLY A 11 23.99 1.83 18.98
N PRO A 12 24.75 1.27 18.03
CA PRO A 12 25.05 -0.15 18.03
C PRO A 12 26.34 -0.41 18.83
N GLY A 13 26.22 -1.12 19.96
CA GLY A 13 27.27 -2.04 20.41
C GLY A 13 28.20 -1.58 21.53
N VAL A 14 27.70 -1.52 22.76
CA VAL A 14 28.57 -1.70 23.95
C VAL A 14 28.83 -3.21 24.11
N LYS A 15 30.07 -3.64 23.92
CA LYS A 15 30.51 -5.02 24.17
C LYS A 15 30.46 -5.30 25.68
N GLY A 16 29.44 -6.05 26.14
CA GLY A 16 29.42 -6.60 27.50
C GLY A 16 28.08 -6.73 28.23
N LEU A 17 26.95 -6.28 27.67
CA LEU A 17 25.65 -6.44 28.35
C LEU A 17 24.97 -7.78 28.00
N PRO A 18 24.75 -8.69 28.98
CA PRO A 18 23.91 -9.86 28.80
C PRO A 18 22.44 -9.47 28.92
N GLY A 19 21.60 -9.99 28.03
CA GLY A 19 20.15 -9.79 28.08
C GLY A 19 19.63 -9.00 26.90
N ARG A 20 19.56 -9.64 25.74
CA ARG A 20 18.46 -9.31 24.82
C ARG A 20 17.88 -10.60 24.30
N ASN A 21 17.23 -11.25 25.25
CA ASN A 21 16.14 -12.12 24.98
C ASN A 21 15.21 -11.41 23.95
N LYS A 22 15.16 -11.94 22.72
CA LYS A 22 14.53 -11.31 21.55
C LYS A 22 13.51 -12.22 20.90
N ARG A 23 12.27 -11.75 20.99
CA ARG A 23 11.07 -12.57 20.91
C ARG A 23 10.79 -13.21 19.49
N ALA A 24 11.40 -14.35 19.08
CA ALA A 24 11.31 -15.21 17.86
C ALA A 24 9.92 -15.68 17.33
N GLY A 25 9.61 -15.42 16.05
CA GLY A 25 8.39 -15.90 15.32
C GLY A 25 8.48 -17.33 14.74
N LEU A 26 7.54 -17.74 13.88
CA LEU A 26 7.38 -19.12 13.33
C LEU A 26 8.64 -19.77 12.64
N PHE A 27 9.71 -19.00 12.40
CA PHE A 27 11.05 -19.45 11.96
C PHE A 27 12.19 -19.01 12.89
N GLY A 28 11.89 -18.60 14.12
CA GLY A 28 12.86 -18.06 15.05
C GLY A 28 13.44 -19.13 15.99
N PRO A 29 14.69 -18.96 16.47
CA PRO A 29 15.30 -19.89 17.42
C PRO A 29 14.55 -19.85 18.76
N PRO A 30 14.46 -20.97 19.49
CA PRO A 30 13.61 -21.07 20.68
C PRO A 30 14.21 -20.24 21.81
N GLY A 31 13.47 -19.23 22.26
CA GLY A 31 13.81 -18.41 23.41
C GLY A 31 12.55 -17.85 24.03
N ASN A 32 12.61 -17.44 25.30
CA ASN A 32 11.48 -16.94 26.10
C ASN A 32 11.11 -15.52 25.71
N ASP A 33 10.75 -15.46 24.46
CA ASP A 33 11.12 -14.51 23.46
C ASP A 33 10.30 -14.99 22.25
N ALA A 34 8.99 -14.82 22.16
CA ALA A 34 8.23 -14.72 20.89
C ALA A 34 7.23 -13.54 20.80
N ALA A 35 6.54 -13.20 21.90
CA ALA A 35 5.54 -12.15 22.11
C ALA A 35 5.73 -10.69 21.59
N GLU A 36 6.88 -10.25 21.06
CA GLU A 36 7.07 -8.83 20.65
C GLU A 36 7.66 -8.64 19.24
N GLN A 37 8.02 -9.70 18.51
CA GLN A 37 8.43 -9.54 17.12
C GLN A 37 7.22 -9.67 16.21
N LEU A 38 7.11 -8.70 15.29
CA LEU A 38 6.14 -8.73 14.22
C LEU A 38 6.45 -9.92 13.30
N GLU A 39 5.52 -10.88 13.22
CA GLU A 39 5.69 -12.04 12.36
C GLU A 39 5.50 -11.67 10.88
N PHE A 40 6.39 -12.17 10.03
CA PHE A 40 6.28 -11.98 8.58
C PHE A 40 4.94 -12.54 8.04
N GLY A 41 4.48 -13.68 8.56
CA GLY A 41 3.21 -14.29 8.16
C GLY A 41 2.02 -13.36 8.40
N TYR A 42 2.01 -12.63 9.52
CA TYR A 42 0.99 -11.63 9.81
C TYR A 42 1.05 -10.45 8.82
N CYS A 43 2.26 -9.96 8.53
CA CYS A 43 2.46 -8.87 7.56
C CYS A 43 1.95 -9.27 6.17
N PHE A 44 2.24 -10.50 5.77
CA PHE A 44 1.80 -11.06 4.49
C PHE A 44 0.27 -11.16 4.43
N ASP A 45 -0.38 -11.74 5.45
CA ASP A 45 -1.84 -11.87 5.50
C ASP A 45 -2.54 -10.50 5.41
N VAL A 46 -2.09 -9.52 6.20
CA VAL A 46 -2.62 -8.15 6.15
C VAL A 46 -2.45 -7.53 4.76
N SER A 47 -1.28 -7.69 4.12
CA SER A 47 -1.02 -7.15 2.79
C SER A 47 -1.89 -7.77 1.70
N ILE A 48 -2.12 -9.09 1.76
CA ILE A 48 -2.99 -9.79 0.80
C ILE A 48 -4.45 -9.36 0.99
N ARG A 49 -4.91 -9.23 2.24
CA ARG A 49 -6.26 -8.73 2.54
C ARG A 49 -6.45 -7.28 2.09
N ALA A 50 -5.42 -6.43 2.23
CA ALA A 50 -5.42 -5.06 1.74
C ALA A 50 -5.36 -4.96 0.20
N PHE A 51 -4.74 -5.94 -0.48
CA PHE A 51 -4.65 -5.99 -1.94
C PHE A 51 -5.98 -6.36 -2.61
N PHE A 52 -6.84 -7.16 -1.96
CA PHE A 52 -8.10 -7.59 -2.56
C PHE A 52 -9.02 -6.42 -3.00
N PRO A 53 -9.29 -5.39 -2.16
CA PRO A 53 -10.04 -4.21 -2.59
C PRO A 53 -9.36 -3.46 -3.75
N VAL A 54 -8.03 -3.33 -3.74
CA VAL A 54 -7.27 -2.69 -4.83
C VAL A 54 -7.51 -3.41 -6.14
N TRP A 55 -7.46 -4.74 -6.10
CA TRP A 55 -7.71 -5.58 -7.28
C TRP A 55 -9.13 -5.36 -7.81
N VAL A 56 -10.14 -5.37 -6.95
CA VAL A 56 -11.54 -5.13 -7.36
C VAL A 56 -11.69 -3.75 -8.03
N TRP A 57 -11.16 -2.69 -7.42
CA TRP A 57 -11.29 -1.34 -7.97
C TRP A 57 -10.55 -1.18 -9.31
N LEU A 58 -9.28 -1.57 -9.37
CA LEU A 58 -8.42 -1.31 -10.52
C LEU A 58 -8.58 -2.32 -11.67
N TYR A 59 -9.03 -3.55 -11.41
CA TYR A 59 -9.16 -4.57 -12.46
C TYR A 59 -10.61 -4.87 -12.83
N VAL A 60 -11.55 -4.84 -11.87
CA VAL A 60 -12.96 -5.15 -12.15
C VAL A 60 -13.72 -3.87 -12.48
N VAL A 61 -13.74 -2.91 -11.55
CA VAL A 61 -14.53 -1.68 -11.68
C VAL A 61 -13.98 -0.79 -12.80
N GLN A 62 -12.65 -0.63 -12.88
CA GLN A 62 -12.01 0.11 -13.97
C GLN A 62 -12.30 -0.49 -15.34
N PHE A 63 -12.33 -1.82 -15.47
CA PHE A 63 -12.65 -2.50 -16.73
C PHE A 63 -14.09 -2.18 -17.16
N LEU A 64 -15.05 -2.23 -16.23
CA LEU A 64 -16.45 -1.86 -16.50
C LEU A 64 -16.62 -0.38 -16.86
N LEU A 65 -15.81 0.50 -16.27
CA LEU A 65 -15.84 1.94 -16.53
C LEU A 65 -15.02 2.37 -17.76
N MET A 66 -14.24 1.49 -18.39
CA MET A 66 -13.48 1.82 -19.60
C MET A 66 -14.26 2.50 -20.73
N PRO A 67 -15.52 2.14 -21.07
CA PRO A 67 -16.27 2.88 -22.11
C PRO A 67 -16.49 4.35 -21.75
N VAL A 68 -16.57 4.67 -20.45
CA VAL A 68 -16.69 6.03 -19.93
C VAL A 68 -15.32 6.70 -19.84
N ILE A 69 -14.31 5.98 -19.36
CA ILE A 69 -12.94 6.48 -19.16
C ILE A 69 -12.20 6.69 -20.51
N SER A 70 -12.59 5.98 -21.56
CA SER A 70 -11.99 6.12 -22.89
C SER A 70 -12.34 7.43 -23.60
N ARG A 71 -13.30 8.22 -23.07
CA ARG A 71 -13.67 9.52 -23.64
C ARG A 71 -12.83 10.64 -23.04
N ASP A 72 -12.47 11.63 -23.85
CA ASP A 72 -11.67 12.81 -23.44
C ASP A 72 -12.50 13.89 -22.73
N TYR A 73 -13.35 13.48 -21.79
CA TYR A 73 -14.09 14.42 -20.93
C TYR A 73 -13.33 14.67 -19.64
N TRP A 74 -13.48 15.87 -19.08
CA TRP A 74 -12.98 16.19 -17.73
C TRP A 74 -13.53 15.22 -16.67
N VAL A 75 -14.77 14.75 -16.87
CA VAL A 75 -15.42 13.73 -16.04
C VAL A 75 -14.64 12.40 -16.05
N SER A 76 -14.13 11.98 -17.20
CA SER A 76 -13.31 10.76 -17.32
C SER A 76 -12.01 10.88 -16.51
N LEU A 77 -11.35 12.04 -16.60
CA LEU A 77 -10.14 12.33 -15.83
C LEU A 77 -10.42 12.30 -14.32
N PHE A 78 -11.50 12.94 -13.88
CA PHE A 78 -11.90 12.97 -12.48
C PHE A 78 -12.20 11.56 -11.94
N PHE A 79 -13.11 10.82 -12.59
CA PHE A 79 -13.49 9.48 -12.13
C PHE A 79 -12.35 8.47 -12.24
N GLY A 80 -11.55 8.55 -13.31
CA GLY A 80 -10.38 7.73 -13.51
C GLY A 80 -9.36 7.92 -12.39
N ASN A 81 -8.94 9.17 -12.14
CA ASN A 81 -7.97 9.46 -11.09
C ASN A 81 -8.54 9.19 -9.69
N LEU A 82 -9.83 9.44 -9.46
CA LEU A 82 -10.51 9.13 -8.19
C LEU A 82 -10.48 7.63 -7.90
N LEU A 83 -10.68 6.79 -8.91
CA LEU A 83 -10.62 5.33 -8.76
C LEU A 83 -9.23 4.85 -8.30
N TYR A 84 -8.16 5.44 -8.84
CA TYR A 84 -6.79 5.18 -8.36
C TYR A 84 -6.58 5.68 -6.92
N LEU A 85 -7.06 6.87 -6.57
CA LEU A 85 -6.97 7.40 -5.21
C LEU A 85 -7.70 6.49 -4.21
N VAL A 86 -8.93 6.07 -4.52
CA VAL A 86 -9.74 5.20 -3.66
C VAL A 86 -9.07 3.84 -3.48
N ALA A 87 -8.57 3.24 -4.56
CA ALA A 87 -7.88 1.95 -4.50
C ALA A 87 -6.65 2.02 -3.57
N PHE A 88 -5.74 2.97 -3.79
CA PHE A 88 -4.56 3.12 -2.95
C PHE A 88 -4.91 3.54 -1.52
N GLY A 89 -5.88 4.43 -1.33
CA GLY A 89 -6.36 4.83 0.00
C GLY A 89 -6.87 3.62 0.79
N TYR A 90 -7.66 2.75 0.16
CA TYR A 90 -8.15 1.53 0.79
C TYR A 90 -7.02 0.61 1.24
N TYR A 91 -5.97 0.44 0.41
CA TYR A 91 -4.82 -0.39 0.76
C TYR A 91 -4.18 0.05 2.08
N PHE A 92 -3.88 1.34 2.21
CA PHE A 92 -3.23 1.86 3.42
C PHE A 92 -4.15 1.87 4.64
N VAL A 93 -5.46 2.10 4.46
CA VAL A 93 -6.44 2.04 5.55
C VAL A 93 -6.59 0.62 6.09
N VAL A 94 -6.73 -0.38 5.22
CA VAL A 94 -6.83 -1.80 5.64
C VAL A 94 -5.52 -2.27 6.29
N THR A 95 -4.39 -1.86 5.72
CA THR A 95 -3.06 -2.14 6.30
C THR A 95 -2.93 -1.54 7.70
N PHE A 96 -3.34 -0.29 7.90
CA PHE A 96 -3.37 0.34 9.22
C PHE A 96 -4.29 -0.39 10.19
N LEU A 97 -5.50 -0.76 9.76
CA LEU A 97 -6.45 -1.47 10.61
C LEU A 97 -5.89 -2.83 11.07
N GLY A 98 -5.20 -3.55 10.18
CA GLY A 98 -4.49 -4.78 10.51
C GLY A 98 -3.44 -4.52 11.60
N TYR A 99 -2.48 -3.63 11.35
CA TYR A 99 -1.41 -3.39 12.32
C TYR A 99 -1.87 -2.74 13.63
N ASN A 100 -2.99 -2.02 13.65
CA ASN A 100 -3.56 -1.43 14.86
C ASN A 100 -4.19 -2.47 15.81
N ALA A 101 -4.42 -3.71 15.35
CA ALA A 101 -4.88 -4.80 16.21
C ALA A 101 -3.78 -5.36 17.14
N LEU A 102 -2.52 -4.99 16.91
CA LEU A 102 -1.36 -5.45 17.67
C LEU A 102 -1.03 -4.45 18.78
N PRO A 103 -1.27 -4.77 20.07
CA PRO A 103 -1.12 -3.83 21.18
C PRO A 103 0.34 -3.42 21.47
N PHE A 104 1.33 -4.12 20.90
CA PHE A 104 2.75 -3.80 21.03
C PHE A 104 3.26 -2.80 19.96
N LEU A 105 2.46 -2.52 18.92
CA LEU A 105 2.86 -1.63 17.84
C LEU A 105 2.41 -0.19 18.16
N HIS A 106 3.36 0.64 18.59
CA HIS A 106 3.11 2.06 18.82
C HIS A 106 3.29 2.88 17.54
N HIS A 107 2.57 4.00 17.42
CA HIS A 107 2.66 4.94 16.29
C HIS A 107 2.27 4.36 14.91
N THR A 108 1.30 3.44 14.87
CA THR A 108 0.71 2.89 13.64
C THR A 108 0.11 3.96 12.72
N GLN A 109 -0.23 5.14 13.26
CA GLN A 109 -0.73 6.30 12.51
C GLN A 109 0.20 6.73 11.36
N LEU A 110 1.50 6.46 11.47
CA LEU A 110 2.46 6.73 10.40
C LEU A 110 2.18 5.93 9.12
N LEU A 111 1.51 4.78 9.22
CA LEU A 111 1.09 3.98 8.06
C LEU A 111 0.02 4.68 7.22
N LEU A 112 -0.72 5.66 7.78
CA LEU A 112 -1.69 6.46 7.05
C LEU A 112 -1.06 7.63 6.29
N THR A 113 0.19 8.01 6.62
CA THR A 113 0.86 9.17 6.00
C THR A 113 0.92 9.14 4.47
N PRO A 114 1.10 7.98 3.80
CA PRO A 114 1.11 7.93 2.34
C PRO A 114 -0.25 8.31 1.73
N VAL A 115 -1.37 8.09 2.43
CA VAL A 115 -2.71 8.44 1.92
C VAL A 115 -2.82 9.94 1.67
N VAL A 116 -2.25 10.76 2.55
CA VAL A 116 -2.24 12.22 2.39
C VAL A 116 -1.40 12.62 1.17
N ALA A 117 -0.25 11.98 0.98
CA ALA A 117 0.58 12.20 -0.21
C ALA A 117 -0.17 11.81 -1.50
N PHE A 118 -0.89 10.69 -1.51
CA PHE A 118 -1.72 10.28 -2.65
C PHE A 118 -2.89 11.23 -2.89
N ALA A 119 -3.50 11.79 -1.84
CA ALA A 119 -4.55 12.79 -1.99
C ALA A 119 -4.03 14.09 -2.64
N ILE A 120 -2.85 14.57 -2.22
CA ILE A 120 -2.19 15.72 -2.85
C ILE A 120 -1.86 15.41 -4.31
N PHE A 121 -1.29 14.23 -4.57
CA PHE A 121 -0.99 13.80 -5.94
C PHE A 121 -2.24 13.71 -6.81
N TRP A 122 -3.37 13.26 -6.25
CA TRP A 122 -4.65 13.24 -6.94
C TRP A 122 -5.11 14.66 -7.32
N ILE A 123 -5.03 15.64 -6.41
CA ILE A 123 -5.35 17.03 -6.73
C ILE A 123 -4.47 17.54 -7.88
N ILE A 124 -3.16 17.26 -7.85
CA ILE A 124 -2.24 17.64 -8.92
C ILE A 124 -2.62 16.95 -10.24
N SER A 125 -3.04 15.69 -10.18
CA SER A 125 -3.41 14.94 -11.38
C SER A 125 -4.62 15.51 -12.12
N LEU A 126 -5.49 16.27 -11.44
CA LEU A 126 -6.65 16.92 -12.05
C LEU A 126 -6.27 17.98 -13.10
N PHE A 127 -5.02 18.45 -13.11
CA PHE A 127 -4.52 19.45 -14.06
C PHE A 127 -4.01 18.86 -15.40
N GLY A 128 -4.30 17.59 -15.68
CA GLY A 128 -4.06 16.99 -17.01
C GLY A 128 -3.42 15.60 -17.02
N LEU A 129 -3.14 15.01 -15.86
CA LEU A 129 -2.57 13.66 -15.78
C LEU A 129 -3.69 12.61 -15.70
N ASN A 130 -3.95 11.93 -16.80
CA ASN A 130 -4.88 10.78 -16.83
C ASN A 130 -4.14 9.49 -16.44
N LEU A 131 -4.16 9.12 -15.15
CA LEU A 131 -3.52 7.90 -14.65
C LEU A 131 -4.01 6.61 -15.36
N PRO A 132 -5.32 6.41 -15.63
CA PRO A 132 -5.79 5.19 -16.29
C PRO A 132 -5.23 4.97 -17.69
N LYS A 133 -4.85 6.03 -18.43
CA LYS A 133 -4.28 5.90 -19.78
C LYS A 133 -2.86 5.34 -19.76
N HIS A 134 -2.08 5.64 -18.72
CA HIS A 134 -0.69 5.22 -18.63
C HIS A 134 -0.50 3.92 -17.84
N PHE A 135 -1.33 3.67 -16.82
CA PHE A 135 -1.13 2.56 -15.89
C PHE A 135 -1.96 1.31 -16.18
N ALA A 136 -2.78 1.31 -17.23
CA ALA A 136 -3.70 0.20 -17.54
C ALA A 136 -3.45 -0.52 -18.89
N PRO A 137 -2.21 -0.83 -19.30
CA PRO A 137 -1.94 -1.38 -20.63
C PRO A 137 -2.67 -2.71 -20.90
N VAL A 138 -2.83 -3.56 -19.88
CA VAL A 138 -3.57 -4.83 -19.97
C VAL A 138 -5.06 -4.60 -20.22
N LEU A 139 -5.65 -3.57 -19.61
CA LEU A 139 -7.07 -3.26 -19.80
C LEU A 139 -7.30 -2.67 -21.20
N TRP A 140 -6.39 -1.83 -21.70
CA TRP A 140 -6.45 -1.32 -23.06
C TRP A 140 -6.37 -2.42 -24.12
N ALA A 141 -5.48 -3.41 -23.93
CA ALA A 141 -5.44 -4.59 -24.78
C ALA A 141 -6.79 -5.33 -24.83
N GLY A 142 -7.46 -5.46 -23.68
CA GLY A 142 -8.82 -6.01 -23.60
C GLY A 142 -9.88 -5.14 -24.31
N ALA A 143 -9.78 -3.82 -24.21
CA ALA A 143 -10.68 -2.88 -24.90
C ALA A 143 -10.53 -2.94 -26.42
N ASP A 144 -9.31 -3.06 -26.92
CA ASP A 144 -9.03 -3.09 -28.36
C ASP A 144 -9.44 -4.43 -28.99
N LEU A 145 -9.30 -5.54 -28.28
CA LEU A 145 -9.86 -6.84 -28.71
C LEU A 145 -11.38 -6.80 -28.90
N ARG A 146 -12.10 -5.97 -28.14
CA ARG A 146 -13.55 -5.79 -28.31
C ARG A 146 -13.90 -5.05 -29.60
N LYS A 147 -13.02 -4.20 -30.14
CA LYS A 147 -13.31 -3.42 -31.36
C LYS A 147 -13.03 -4.21 -32.64
N SER A 148 -12.22 -5.28 -32.56
CA SER A 148 -11.87 -6.12 -33.71
C SER A 148 -12.89 -7.22 -34.03
N VAL A 149 -13.92 -7.38 -33.20
CA VAL A 149 -15.04 -8.34 -33.39
C VAL A 149 -16.30 -7.57 -33.74
#